data_AF-A0A931J7F7-F1
#
_entry.id   AF-A0A931J7F7-F1
#
_cell.length_a   1.000
_cell.length_b   1.000
_cell.length_c   1.000
_cell.angle_alpha   90.00
_cell.angle_beta   90.00
_cell.angle_gamma   90.00
#
_symmetry.space_group_name_H-M   'P 1'
#
loop_
_entity.id
_entity.type
_entity.pdbx_description
1 polymer ?
#
loop_
_entity_poly.entity_id
_entity_poly.type
_entity_poly.pdbx_seq_one_letter_code
_entity_poly.pdbx_strand_id
1 'polypeptide(L)'
;MRGSASEFGPFWSALLRRLLRRGLRRISLLITDSPEGLRAAATKVLTASGQRGGVRFIRNARARARKTQRRKVSAAIATAFA
;
A
#
# COMPACT_ATOMS: atom_id res chain seq x y z
N MET A 1 4.16 4.29 -23.72
CA MET A 1 3.94 3.87 -22.32
C MET A 1 3.57 5.10 -21.49
N ARG A 2 2.36 5.18 -20.92
CA ARG A 2 1.94 6.30 -20.07
C ARG A 2 1.92 5.82 -18.62
N GLY A 3 3.07 5.95 -17.95
CA GLY A 3 3.13 5.90 -16.49
C GLY A 3 3.46 7.29 -15.96
N SER A 4 2.80 7.74 -14.90
CA SER A 4 3.16 9.01 -14.24
C SER A 4 4.51 8.84 -13.52
N ALA A 5 5.27 9.92 -13.29
CA ALA A 5 6.59 9.83 -12.62
C ALA A 5 6.55 9.07 -11.27
N SER A 6 5.37 9.06 -10.62
CA SER A 6 5.07 8.32 -9.39
C SER A 6 4.95 6.80 -9.57
N GLU A 7 5.01 6.25 -10.77
CA GLU A 7 4.95 4.80 -11.02
C GLU A 7 6.33 4.17 -11.18
N PHE A 8 7.38 4.99 -11.33
CA PHE A 8 8.74 4.52 -11.52
C PHE A 8 9.52 4.46 -10.20
N GLY A 9 10.26 3.37 -9.99
CA GLY A 9 11.08 3.14 -8.79
C GLY A 9 12.12 4.24 -8.43
N PRO A 10 12.74 4.97 -9.37
CA PRO A 10 13.70 6.03 -9.06
C PRO A 10 13.09 7.19 -8.25
N PHE A 11 11.86 7.60 -8.56
CA PHE A 11 11.16 8.65 -7.82
C PHE A 11 10.99 8.28 -6.35
N TRP A 12 10.47 7.08 -6.08
CA TRP A 12 10.27 6.60 -4.72
C TRP A 12 11.59 6.44 -3.96
N SER A 13 12.63 5.96 -4.63
CA SER A 13 13.95 5.81 -4.00
C SER A 13 14.52 7.16 -3.56
N ALA A 14 14.40 8.20 -4.39
CA ALA A 14 14.84 9.55 -4.06
C ALA A 14 14.03 10.14 -2.89
N LEU A 15 12.71 9.96 -2.91
CA LEU A 15 11.81 10.41 -1.84
C LEU A 15 12.14 9.72 -0.51
N LEU A 16 12.25 8.40 -0.49
CA LEU A 16 12.54 7.62 0.70
C LEU A 16 13.91 8.00 1.29
N ARG A 17 14.94 8.17 0.46
CA ARG A 17 16.26 8.65 0.91
C ARG A 17 16.19 10.05 1.50
N ARG A 18 15.37 10.95 0.94
CA ARG A 18 15.15 12.29 1.52
C ARG A 18 14.48 12.20 2.89
N LEU A 19 13.51 11.30 3.08
CA LEU A 19 12.87 11.09 4.38
C LEU A 19 13.84 10.53 5.43
N LEU A 20 14.68 9.55 5.06
CA LEU A 20 15.74 9.03 5.94
C LEU A 20 16.71 10.12 6.39
N ARG A 21 17.15 11.00 5.47
CA ARG A 21 18.01 12.14 5.80
C ARG A 21 17.35 13.14 6.76
N ARG A 22 16.02 13.25 6.73
CA ARG A 22 15.25 14.11 7.64
C ARG A 22 14.97 13.46 9.00
N GLY A 23 15.55 12.28 9.26
CA GLY A 23 15.47 11.63 10.57
C GLY A 23 14.42 10.53 10.68
N LEU A 24 13.78 10.13 9.58
CA LEU A 24 12.92 8.94 9.59
C LEU A 24 13.81 7.70 9.82
N ARG A 25 13.72 7.10 11.01
CA ARG A 25 14.50 5.93 11.42
C ARG A 25 13.56 4.87 12.00
N ARG A 26 14.01 3.62 12.04
CA ARG A 26 13.28 2.47 12.62
C ARG A 26 11.87 2.27 12.03
N ILE A 27 11.78 2.27 10.69
CA ILE A 27 10.54 1.92 10.00
C ILE A 27 10.40 0.39 9.99
N SER A 28 9.39 -0.13 10.67
CA SER A 28 9.10 -1.56 10.72
C SER A 28 8.05 -2.00 9.68
N LEU A 29 7.17 -1.09 9.25
CA LEU A 29 6.02 -1.42 8.43
C LEU A 29 5.77 -0.38 7.33
N LEU A 30 5.62 -0.85 6.09
CA LEU A 30 5.12 -0.05 4.97
C LEU A 30 3.74 -0.54 4.54
N ILE A 31 2.72 0.31 4.72
CA ILE A 31 1.37 0.09 4.19
C ILE A 31 1.21 0.93 2.92
N THR A 32 1.08 0.27 1.77
CA THR A 32 0.93 0.98 0.49
C THR A 32 -0.02 0.27 -0.48
N ASP A 33 -0.75 1.06 -1.25
CA ASP A 33 -1.53 0.60 -2.41
C ASP A 33 -0.83 0.86 -3.75
N SER A 34 0.34 1.51 -3.71
CA SER A 34 1.06 1.92 -4.91
C SER A 34 1.63 0.69 -5.66
N PRO A 35 1.74 0.75 -7.00
CA PRO A 35 2.30 -0.32 -7.81
C PRO A 35 3.77 -0.59 -7.47
N GLU A 36 4.30 -1.68 -8.04
CA GLU A 36 5.60 -2.30 -7.76
C GLU A 36 6.77 -1.34 -7.53
N GLY A 37 6.79 -0.17 -8.17
CA GLY A 37 7.84 0.84 -8.03
C GLY A 37 8.10 1.28 -6.59
N LEU A 38 7.07 1.51 -5.77
CA LEU A 38 7.26 1.89 -4.37
C LEU A 38 7.70 0.68 -3.52
N ARG A 39 7.15 -0.51 -3.78
CA ARG A 39 7.57 -1.72 -3.05
C ARG A 39 9.03 -2.04 -3.33
N ALA A 40 9.45 -2.01 -4.59
CA ALA A 40 10.83 -2.26 -5.00
C ALA A 40 11.79 -1.21 -4.43
N ALA A 41 11.41 0.08 -4.46
CA ALA A 41 12.19 1.14 -3.84
C ALA A 41 12.26 0.99 -2.32
N ALA A 42 11.15 0.62 -1.68
CA ALA A 42 11.10 0.39 -0.25
C ALA A 42 11.98 -0.79 0.15
N THR A 43 11.90 -1.96 -0.48
CA THR A 43 12.78 -3.10 -0.18
C THR A 43 14.27 -2.74 -0.32
N LYS A 44 14.62 -1.85 -1.27
CA LYS A 44 16.01 -1.39 -1.47
C LYS A 44 16.48 -0.36 -0.44
N VAL A 45 15.59 0.51 0.03
CA VAL A 45 15.96 1.68 0.87
C VAL A 45 15.59 1.48 2.34
N LEU A 46 14.54 0.73 2.61
CA LEU A 46 13.96 0.43 3.90
C LEU A 46 13.97 -1.09 4.12
N THR A 47 14.62 -1.55 5.18
CA THR A 47 14.53 -2.94 5.64
C THR A 47 13.18 -3.20 6.33
N ALA A 48 12.07 -2.85 5.68
CA ALA A 48 10.72 -2.90 6.22
C ALA A 48 9.90 -3.98 5.53
N SER A 49 9.03 -4.66 6.29
CA SER A 49 8.06 -5.60 5.71
C SER A 49 6.92 -4.82 5.06
N GLY A 50 6.56 -5.21 3.83
CA GLY A 50 5.44 -4.62 3.12
C GLY A 50 4.14 -5.33 3.49
N GLN A 51 3.11 -4.58 3.92
CA GLN A 51 1.76 -5.11 4.10
C GLN A 51 0.76 -4.39 3.18
N ARG A 52 -0.28 -5.10 2.77
CA ARG A 52 -1.45 -4.48 2.12
C ARG A 52 -2.38 -3.92 3.19
N GLY A 53 -2.83 -2.67 3.02
CA GLY A 53 -3.73 -2.05 3.99
C GLY A 53 -5.13 -2.64 3.96
N GLY A 54 -5.60 -3.19 5.08
CA GLY A 54 -6.94 -3.80 5.21
C GLY A 54 -8.09 -2.86 4.87
N VAL A 55 -7.96 -1.56 5.17
CA VAL A 55 -8.95 -0.53 4.79
C VAL A 55 -9.17 -0.48 3.29
N ARG A 56 -8.09 -0.60 2.49
CA ARG A 56 -8.21 -0.53 1.04
C ARG A 56 -8.71 -1.85 0.44
N PHE A 57 -8.36 -2.98 1.06
CA PHE A 57 -8.99 -4.26 0.74
C PHE A 57 -10.51 -4.19 0.92
N ILE A 58 -10.99 -3.71 2.08
CA ILE A 58 -12.42 -3.51 2.37
C ILE A 58 -13.05 -2.55 1.35
N ARG A 59 -12.42 -1.40 1.09
CA ARG A 59 -12.94 -0.39 0.14
C ARG A 59 -13.06 -0.97 -1.27
N ASN A 60 -12.03 -1.67 -1.74
CA ASN A 60 -12.00 -2.25 -3.07
C ASN A 60 -13.01 -3.41 -3.22
N ALA A 61 -13.10 -4.28 -2.21
CA ALA A 61 -14.08 -5.37 -2.20
C ALA A 61 -15.51 -4.83 -2.21
N ARG A 62 -15.80 -3.80 -1.41
CA ARG A 62 -17.11 -3.15 -1.36
C ARG A 62 -17.44 -2.38 -2.65
N ALA A 63 -16.45 -1.81 -3.33
CA ALA A 63 -16.63 -1.12 -4.62
C ALA A 63 -17.05 -2.10 -5.73
N ARG A 64 -16.55 -3.33 -5.69
CA ARG A 64 -16.86 -4.40 -6.67
C ARG A 64 -18.17 -5.13 -6.36
N ALA A 65 -18.67 -5.02 -5.13
CA ALA A 65 -19.93 -5.61 -4.71
C ALA A 65 -21.14 -4.78 -5.19
N ARG A 66 -22.19 -5.48 -5.66
CA ARG A 66 -23.49 -4.87 -5.95
C ARG A 66 -24.07 -4.25 -4.67
N LYS A 67 -24.89 -3.20 -4.79
CA LYS A 67 -25.41 -2.42 -3.64
C LYS A 67 -26.05 -3.31 -2.56
N THR A 68 -26.81 -4.33 -2.95
CA THR A 68 -27.46 -5.31 -2.07
C THR A 68 -26.50 -6.27 -1.37
N GLN A 69 -25.31 -6.49 -1.94
CA GLN A 69 -24.31 -7.43 -1.43
C GLN A 69 -23.30 -6.78 -0.48
N ARG A 70 -23.18 -5.44 -0.48
CA ARG A 70 -22.15 -4.71 0.28
C ARG A 70 -22.15 -5.04 1.78
N ARG A 71 -23.32 -5.22 2.40
CA ARG A 71 -23.42 -5.59 3.83
C ARG A 71 -22.91 -7.01 4.07
N LYS A 72 -23.28 -7.97 3.22
CA LYS A 72 -22.80 -9.36 3.29
C LYS A 72 -21.28 -9.44 3.09
N VAL A 73 -20.75 -8.72 2.11
CA VAL A 73 -19.30 -8.64 1.86
C VAL A 73 -18.56 -8.03 3.04
N SER A 74 -19.08 -6.94 3.63
CA SER A 74 -18.44 -6.33 4.79
C SER A 74 -18.42 -7.27 6.00
N ALA A 75 -19.53 -7.99 6.25
CA ALA A 75 -19.61 -8.96 7.33
C ALA A 75 -18.64 -10.14 7.11
N ALA A 76 -18.60 -10.70 5.90
CA ALA A 76 -17.68 -11.78 5.57
C ALA A 76 -16.21 -11.37 5.74
N ILE A 77 -15.86 -10.14 5.35
CA ILE A 77 -14.51 -9.60 5.57
C ILE A 77 -14.25 -9.43 7.07
N ALA A 78 -15.18 -8.85 7.84
CA ALA A 78 -15.01 -8.72 9.28
C ALA A 78 -14.77 -10.08 9.95
N THR A 79 -15.50 -11.12 9.54
CA THR A 79 -15.29 -12.49 10.04
C THR A 79 -13.94 -13.09 9.61
N ALA A 80 -13.48 -12.84 8.38
CA ALA A 80 -12.21 -13.38 7.89
C ALA A 80 -10.97 -12.72 8.54
N PHE A 81 -11.13 -11.56 9.16
CA PHE A 81 -10.06 -10.80 9.81
C PHE A 81 -10.28 -10.61 11.33
N ALA A 82 -11.27 -11.27 11.91
CA ALA A 82 -11.46 -11.38 13.36
C ALA A 82 -10.53 -12.46 13.92
#